data_AF-F2IG47-F1
#
_entry.id   AF-F2IG47-F1
#
_cell.length_a   1.000
_cell.length_b   1.000
_cell.length_c   1.000
_cell.angle_alpha   90.00
_cell.angle_beta   90.00
_cell.angle_gamma   90.00
#
_symmetry.space_group_name_H-M   'P 1'
#
loop_
_entity.id
_entity.type
_entity.pdbx_description
1 polymer ?
#
loop_
_entity_poly.entity_id
_entity_poly.type
_entity_poly.pdbx_seq_one_letter_code
_entity_poly.pdbx_strand_id
1 'polypeptide(L)'
;MNQIPINKTYAIISYCTLIGWIVAIIQASSKEENVKHFTAFHLRQMLLLMLIGAAISIISTILFFIPVIGIIGINILSLILFLIWLMLIVSAVRGEKRYIPLVGESGEKMLGDMFE
;
A
#
# COMPACT_ATOMS: atom_id res chain seq x y z
N MET A 1 -0.44 -21.35 -23.33
CA MET A 1 -0.24 -21.57 -21.89
C MET A 1 -1.43 -20.95 -21.17
N ASN A 2 -2.25 -21.76 -20.50
CA ASN A 2 -3.30 -21.20 -19.64
C ASN A 2 -2.63 -20.65 -18.38
N GLN A 3 -2.76 -19.35 -18.14
CA GLN A 3 -2.29 -18.72 -16.91
C GLN A 3 -3.14 -19.29 -15.75
N ILE A 4 -2.49 -19.87 -14.75
CA ILE A 4 -3.17 -20.30 -13.52
C ILE A 4 -3.74 -19.05 -12.85
N PRO A 5 -5.04 -19.00 -12.51
CA PRO A 5 -5.63 -17.85 -11.86
C PRO A 5 -4.96 -17.62 -10.50
N ILE A 6 -4.42 -16.42 -10.30
CA ILE A 6 -3.66 -16.09 -9.10
C ILE A 6 -4.59 -15.93 -7.89
N ASN A 7 -4.23 -16.55 -6.76
CA ASN A 7 -4.96 -16.35 -5.51
C ASN A 7 -4.65 -14.96 -4.94
N LYS A 8 -5.64 -14.05 -5.02
CA LYS A 8 -5.54 -12.65 -4.61
C LYS A 8 -5.89 -12.38 -3.13
N THR A 9 -6.20 -13.41 -2.35
CA THR A 9 -6.76 -13.26 -0.99
C THR A 9 -5.86 -12.42 -0.09
N TYR A 10 -4.58 -12.77 0.00
CA TYR A 10 -3.65 -12.09 0.91
C TYR A 10 -3.25 -10.69 0.42
N ALA A 11 -3.22 -10.48 -0.90
CA ALA A 11 -3.06 -9.15 -1.49
C ALA A 11 -4.24 -8.22 -1.17
N ILE A 12 -5.47 -8.72 -1.10
CA ILE A 12 -6.62 -7.92 -0.66
C ILE A 12 -6.52 -7.65 0.85
N ILE A 13 -6.24 -8.69 1.64
CA ILE A 13 -6.12 -8.61 3.10
C ILE A 13 -5.05 -7.60 3.52
N SER A 14 -3.96 -7.43 2.74
CA SER A 14 -2.91 -6.47 3.06
C SER A 14 -3.40 -5.01 3.13
N TYR A 15 -4.54 -4.69 2.51
CA TYR A 15 -5.10 -3.34 2.52
C TYR A 15 -6.14 -3.09 3.61
N CYS A 16 -6.62 -4.11 4.32
CA CYS A 16 -7.76 -3.97 5.23
C CYS A 16 -7.42 -3.20 6.51
N THR A 17 -6.37 -3.62 7.22
CA THR A 17 -5.90 -3.03 8.47
C THR A 17 -4.42 -3.33 8.64
N LEU A 18 -3.76 -2.69 9.62
CA LEU A 18 -2.39 -3.07 9.99
C LEU A 18 -2.29 -4.56 10.40
N ILE A 19 -3.32 -5.08 11.07
CA ILE A 19 -3.40 -6.50 11.43
C ILE A 19 -3.50 -7.37 10.17
N GLY A 20 -4.36 -6.99 9.21
CA GLY A 20 -4.48 -7.67 7.92
C GLY A 20 -3.16 -7.66 7.15
N TRP A 21 -2.45 -6.53 7.14
CA TRP A 21 -1.12 -6.39 6.55
C TRP A 21 -0.10 -7.35 7.18
N ILE A 22 -0.04 -7.44 8.51
CA ILE A 22 0.84 -8.40 9.22
C ILE A 22 0.46 -9.85 8.87
N VAL A 23 -0.83 -10.18 8.87
CA VAL A 23 -1.32 -11.52 8.50
C VAL A 23 -0.91 -11.87 7.07
N ALA A 24 -1.01 -10.93 6.13
CA ALA A 24 -0.61 -11.14 4.75
C ALA A 24 0.90 -11.43 4.60
N ILE A 25 1.76 -10.77 5.39
CA ILE A 25 3.21 -11.07 5.43
C ILE A 25 3.45 -12.51 5.85
N ILE A 26 2.89 -12.90 7.00
CA ILE A 26 3.08 -14.23 7.58
C ILE A 26 2.64 -15.29 6.56
N GLN A 27 1.48 -15.08 5.95
CA GLN A 27 0.90 -16.05 5.02
C GLN A 27 1.66 -16.14 3.70
N ALA A 28 2.16 -15.03 3.16
CA ALA A 28 2.87 -15.00 1.87
C ALA A 28 4.06 -15.96 1.82
N SER A 29 4.80 -16.09 2.93
CA SER A 29 5.99 -16.95 3.04
C SER A 29 5.74 -18.44 2.75
N SER A 30 4.51 -18.91 2.95
CA SER A 30 4.11 -20.31 2.82
C SER A 30 3.40 -20.66 1.51
N LYS A 31 3.24 -19.67 0.61
CA LYS A 31 2.48 -19.83 -0.64
C LYS A 31 3.38 -20.11 -1.83
N GLU A 32 2.75 -20.62 -2.89
CA GLU A 32 3.37 -20.77 -4.21
C GLU A 32 3.97 -19.45 -4.68
N GLU A 33 5.06 -19.55 -5.45
CA GLU A 33 5.91 -18.42 -5.85
C GLU A 33 5.13 -17.29 -6.53
N ASN A 34 4.20 -17.62 -7.43
CA ASN A 34 3.33 -16.62 -8.08
C ASN A 34 2.49 -15.84 -7.06
N VAL A 35 1.83 -16.52 -6.11
CA VAL A 35 1.00 -15.89 -5.07
C VAL A 35 1.86 -15.08 -4.11
N LYS A 36 3.05 -15.59 -3.78
CA LYS A 36 4.03 -14.91 -2.93
C LYS A 36 4.48 -13.59 -3.55
N HIS A 37 4.97 -13.60 -4.79
CA HIS A 37 5.42 -12.39 -5.51
C HIS A 37 4.30 -11.37 -5.78
N PHE A 38 3.07 -11.83 -5.93
CA PHE A 38 1.92 -10.94 -6.07
C PHE A 38 1.53 -10.31 -4.73
N THR A 39 1.50 -11.09 -3.65
CA THR A 39 1.22 -10.59 -2.31
C THR A 39 2.31 -9.63 -1.83
N ALA A 40 3.59 -9.97 -2.07
CA ALA A 40 4.75 -9.14 -1.73
C ALA A 40 4.68 -7.74 -2.35
N PHE A 41 4.29 -7.65 -3.63
CA PHE A 41 4.05 -6.38 -4.31
C PHE A 41 3.03 -5.51 -3.54
N HIS A 42 1.85 -6.07 -3.22
CA HIS A 42 0.79 -5.33 -2.55
C HIS A 42 1.16 -4.96 -1.11
N LEU A 43 1.96 -5.79 -0.42
CA LEU A 43 2.56 -5.49 0.88
C LEU A 43 3.50 -4.28 0.82
N ARG A 44 4.37 -4.19 -0.20
CA ARG A 44 5.27 -3.04 -0.42
C ARG A 44 4.49 -1.76 -0.72
N GLN A 45 3.50 -1.83 -1.61
CA GLN A 45 2.69 -0.65 -1.93
C GLN A 45 1.88 -0.17 -0.72
N MET A 46 1.30 -1.08 0.07
CA MET A 46 0.61 -0.67 1.31
C MET A 46 1.59 -0.10 2.34
N LEU A 47 2.77 -0.69 2.51
CA LEU A 47 3.80 -0.15 3.41
C LEU A 47 4.22 1.25 3.01
N LEU A 48 4.48 1.48 1.72
CA LEU A 48 4.82 2.79 1.21
C LEU A 48 3.71 3.81 1.51
N LEU A 49 2.45 3.43 1.34
CA LEU A 49 1.32 4.29 1.69
C LEU A 49 1.26 4.61 3.19
N MET A 50 1.52 3.63 4.06
CA MET A 50 1.60 3.84 5.51
C MET A 50 2.74 4.78 5.89
N LEU A 51 3.91 4.64 5.25
CA LEU A 51 5.07 5.52 5.47
C LEU A 51 4.79 6.95 5.02
N ILE A 52 4.15 7.13 3.86
CA ILE A 52 3.72 8.46 3.38
C ILE A 52 2.73 9.08 4.37
N GLY A 53 1.73 8.32 4.81
CA GLY A 53 0.76 8.78 5.81
C GLY A 53 1.40 9.17 7.14
N ALA A 54 2.36 8.38 7.62
CA ALA A 54 3.12 8.68 8.84
C ALA A 54 3.95 9.97 8.69
N ALA A 55 4.65 10.15 7.57
CA ALA A 55 5.41 11.37 7.29
C ALA A 55 4.51 12.62 7.26
N ILE A 56 3.34 12.52 6.63
CA ILE A 56 2.35 13.59 6.58
C ILE A 56 1.82 13.92 7.98
N SER A 57 1.56 12.91 8.81
CA SER A 57 1.11 13.12 10.20
C SER A 57 2.16 13.88 11.02
N ILE A 58 3.44 13.57 10.85
CA ILE A 58 4.54 14.27 11.53
C ILE A 58 4.62 15.73 11.08
N ILE A 59 4.56 15.98 9.77
CA ILE A 59 4.58 17.34 9.19
C ILE A 59 3.37 18.14 9.67
N SER A 60 2.20 17.53 9.76
CA SER A 60 0.96 18.16 10.20
C SER A 60 1.05 18.66 11.64
N THR A 61 1.71 17.92 12.54
CA THR A 61 1.97 18.35 13.92
C THR A 61 2.83 19.63 13.97
N ILE A 62 3.77 19.78 13.05
CA ILE A 62 4.63 20.97 12.95
C ILE A 62 3.85 22.17 12.37
N LEU A 63 2.97 21.93 11.40
CA LEU A 63 2.18 22.96 10.73
C LEU A 63 0.95 23.44 11.52
N PHE A 64 0.63 22.82 12.66
CA PHE A 64 -0.51 23.16 13.51
C PHE A 64 -0.54 24.64 13.94
N PHE A 65 0.61 25.31 13.99
CA PHE A 65 0.72 26.73 14.32
C PHE A 65 0.23 27.69 13.20
N ILE A 66 -0.21 27.18 12.04
CA ILE A 66 -0.73 27.97 10.91
C ILE A 66 -2.24 27.68 10.72
N PRO A 67 -3.16 28.49 11.30
CA PRO A 67 -4.55 28.10 11.54
C PRO A 67 -5.40 27.75 10.31
N VAL A 68 -5.16 28.40 9.16
CA VAL A 68 -6.04 28.27 7.98
C VAL A 68 -5.48 27.31 6.92
N ILE A 69 -4.17 27.35 6.69
CA ILE A 69 -3.49 26.51 5.68
C ILE A 69 -3.43 25.06 6.17
N GLY A 70 -3.20 24.85 7.48
CA GLY A 70 -3.12 23.52 8.07
C GLY A 70 -4.40 22.71 7.88
N ILE A 71 -5.58 23.28 8.15
CA ILE A 71 -6.83 22.54 8.14
C ILE A 71 -7.22 22.11 6.71
N ILE A 72 -7.23 23.03 5.75
CA ILE A 72 -7.68 22.72 4.38
C ILE A 72 -6.68 21.78 3.68
N GLY A 73 -5.38 22.01 3.84
CA GLY A 73 -4.34 21.18 3.23
C GLY A 73 -4.34 19.74 3.73
N ILE A 74 -4.50 19.53 5.04
CA ILE A 74 -4.53 18.19 5.65
C ILE A 74 -5.74 17.38 5.15
N ASN A 75 -6.92 18.02 5.02
CA ASN A 75 -8.12 17.34 4.54
C ASN A 75 -8.02 16.94 3.05
N ILE A 76 -7.42 17.78 2.20
CA ILE A 76 -7.21 17.44 0.79
C ILE A 76 -6.22 16.27 0.67
N LEU A 77 -5.14 16.30 1.45
CA LEU A 77 -4.11 15.29 1.41
C LEU A 77 -4.60 13.93 1.94
N SER A 78 -5.40 13.92 3.01
CA SER A 78 -6.03 12.69 3.50
C SER A 78 -6.98 12.09 2.47
N LEU A 79 -7.75 12.92 1.75
CA LEU A 79 -8.61 12.48 0.65
C LEU A 79 -7.78 11.87 -0.49
N ILE A 80 -6.67 12.48 -0.88
CA ILE A 80 -5.77 11.94 -1.91
C ILE A 80 -5.21 10.57 -1.50
N LEU A 81 -4.73 10.43 -0.26
CA LEU A 81 -4.24 9.14 0.25
C LEU A 81 -5.33 8.07 0.26
N PHE A 82 -6.56 8.45 0.63
CA PHE A 82 -7.70 7.54 0.60
C PHE A 82 -8.03 7.08 -0.83
N LEU A 83 -8.00 7.99 -1.82
CA LEU A 83 -8.19 7.63 -3.22
C LEU A 83 -7.07 6.71 -3.75
N ILE A 84 -5.82 6.94 -3.33
CA ILE A 84 -4.70 6.05 -3.65
C ILE A 84 -4.91 4.67 -3.03
N TRP A 85 -5.30 4.61 -1.75
CA TRP A 85 -5.63 3.34 -1.08
C TRP A 85 -6.73 2.57 -1.83
N LEU A 86 -7.82 3.25 -2.20
CA LEU A 86 -8.92 2.65 -2.98
C LEU A 86 -8.44 2.10 -4.33
N MET A 87 -7.59 2.85 -5.03
CA MET A 87 -7.00 2.39 -6.29
C MET A 87 -6.17 1.11 -6.11
N LEU A 88 -5.39 1.02 -5.04
CA LEU A 88 -4.53 -0.15 -4.76
C LEU A 88 -5.34 -1.39 -4.37
N ILE A 89 -6.37 -1.24 -3.53
CA ILE A 89 -7.22 -2.38 -3.18
C ILE A 89 -8.03 -2.85 -4.39
N VAL A 90 -8.49 -1.93 -5.25
CA VAL A 90 -9.17 -2.29 -6.51
C VAL A 90 -8.22 -3.03 -7.46
N SER A 91 -6.96 -2.62 -7.58
CA SER A 91 -6.00 -3.36 -8.42
C SER A 91 -5.73 -4.76 -7.85
N ALA A 92 -5.62 -4.91 -6.53
CA ALA A 92 -5.51 -6.23 -5.89
C ALA A 92 -6.71 -7.13 -6.19
N VAL A 93 -7.94 -6.57 -6.11
CA VAL A 93 -9.18 -7.29 -6.46
C VAL A 93 -9.19 -7.72 -7.93
N ARG A 94 -8.57 -6.93 -8.82
CA ARG A 94 -8.45 -7.25 -10.25
C ARG A 94 -7.29 -8.19 -10.58
N GLY A 95 -6.42 -8.50 -9.63
CA GLY A 95 -5.20 -9.27 -9.90
C GLY A 95 -4.11 -8.45 -10.61
N GLU A 96 -4.18 -7.11 -10.49
CA GLU A 96 -3.31 -6.17 -11.19
C GLU A 96 -2.27 -5.57 -10.23
N LYS A 97 -1.02 -5.53 -10.67
CA LYS A 97 0.05 -4.77 -10.01
C LYS A 97 -0.01 -3.32 -10.46
N ARG A 98 -0.47 -2.44 -9.57
CA ARG A 98 -0.52 -0.99 -9.81
C ARG A 98 0.30 -0.25 -8.77
N TYR A 99 1.21 0.59 -9.24
CA TYR A 99 2.05 1.42 -8.38
C TYR A 99 1.29 2.62 -7.83
N ILE A 100 1.67 3.05 -6.62
CA ILE A 100 1.37 4.40 -6.15
C ILE A 100 1.92 5.41 -7.17
N PRO A 101 1.14 6.41 -7.63
CA PRO A 101 1.64 7.42 -8.55
C PRO A 101 2.86 8.14 -8.00
N LEU A 102 3.79 8.51 -8.88
CA LEU A 102 5.04 9.26 -8.60
C LEU A 102 6.11 8.52 -7.81
N VAL A 103 5.74 7.69 -6.82
CA VAL A 103 6.70 7.11 -5.86
C VAL A 103 6.65 5.59 -5.76
N GLY A 104 5.61 4.94 -6.30
CA GLY A 104 5.40 3.51 -6.13
C GLY A 104 6.47 2.63 -6.77
N GLU A 105 6.99 3.01 -7.93
CA GLU A 105 8.07 2.26 -8.61
C GLU A 105 9.41 2.40 -7.89
N SER A 106 9.77 3.62 -7.48
CA SER A 106 10.99 3.86 -6.69
C SER A 106 10.91 3.17 -5.33
N GLY A 107 9.75 3.22 -4.68
CA GLY A 107 9.49 2.52 -3.43
C GLY A 107 9.54 1.01 -3.58
N GLU A 108 8.98 0.45 -4.66
CA GLU A 108 9.09 -0.98 -4.97
C GLU A 108 10.55 -1.39 -5.11
N LYS A 109 11.34 -0.64 -5.90
CA LYS A 109 12.76 -0.93 -6.09
C LYS A 109 13.57 -0.81 -4.79
N MET A 110 13.23 0.17 -3.94
CA MET A 110 13.88 0.38 -2.65
C MET A 110 13.55 -0.73 -1.64
N LEU A 111 12.29 -1.18 -1.63
CA LEU A 111 11.84 -2.24 -0.73
C LEU A 111 12.18 -3.64 -1.27
N GLY A 112 12.47 -3.77 -2.57
CA GLY A 112 13.01 -4.96 -3.22
C GLY A 112 12.34 -6.24 -2.73
N ASP A 113 13.15 -7.13 -2.16
CA ASP A 113 12.77 -8.51 -1.83
C ASP A 113 12.28 -8.65 -0.37
N MET A 114 11.93 -7.54 0.30
CA MET A 114 11.64 -7.53 1.75
C MET A 114 10.49 -8.44 2.20
N PHE A 115 9.58 -8.80 1.30
CA PHE A 115 8.45 -9.70 1.57
C PHE A 115 8.46 -10.95 0.69
N GLU A 116 9.59 -11.19 0.03
CA GLU A 116 9.87 -12.41 -0.74
C GLU A 116 10.66 -13.40 0.13
#